data_AF-A0A536VPF9-F1
#
_entry.id   AF-A0A536VPF9-F1
#
_cell.length_a   1.000
_cell.length_b   1.000
_cell.length_c   1.000
_cell.angle_alpha   90.00
_cell.angle_beta   90.00
_cell.angle_gamma   90.00
#
_symmetry.space_group_name_H-M   'P 1'
#
loop_
_entity.id
_entity.type
_entity.pdbx_description
1 polymer ?
#
loop_
_entity_poly.entity_id
_entity_poly.type
_entity_poly.pdbx_seq_one_letter_code
_entity_poly.pdbx_strand_id
1 'polypeptide(L)'
;MKAGGPLSRIRVVLLQPSHPGNIGAAARAMKTMGITQLRLVRPKCFPHPEARAMASGALDVLESAHACASLEEALAGTTYSVALSARARALSHSLLDARAAARELLSAARRDEVAIVFGNETVGLSNKEIMRCSA
;
A
#
# COMPACT_ATOMS: atom_id res chain seq x y z
N MET A 1 -17.35 10.61 -10.61
CA MET A 1 -15.87 10.75 -10.54
C MET A 1 -15.30 9.95 -11.70
N LYS A 2 -14.49 10.54 -12.59
CA LYS A 2 -13.98 9.83 -13.78
C LYS A 2 -13.12 8.64 -13.35
N ALA A 3 -13.62 7.43 -13.58
CA ALA A 3 -12.80 6.23 -13.62
C ALA A 3 -11.83 6.34 -14.82
N GLY A 4 -10.54 6.07 -14.62
CA GLY A 4 -9.59 5.91 -15.73
C GLY A 4 -8.30 6.74 -15.69
N GLY A 5 -7.87 7.24 -14.52
CA GLY A 5 -6.53 7.83 -14.35
C GLY A 5 -5.49 6.82 -13.83
N PRO A 6 -4.17 7.10 -13.94
CA PRO A 6 -3.11 6.22 -13.43
C PRO A 6 -3.31 5.79 -11.96
N LEU A 7 -3.88 6.66 -11.13
CA LEU A 7 -4.17 6.37 -9.72
C LEU A 7 -5.08 5.15 -9.50
N SER A 8 -5.95 4.83 -10.46
CA SER A 8 -6.84 3.65 -10.37
C SER A 8 -6.10 2.33 -10.45
N ARG A 9 -4.84 2.35 -10.91
CA ARG A 9 -3.93 1.19 -11.02
C ARG A 9 -2.85 1.18 -9.95
N ILE A 10 -2.93 2.10 -8.98
CA ILE A 10 -2.02 2.15 -7.85
C ILE A 10 -2.69 1.48 -6.67
N ARG A 11 -2.03 0.44 -6.17
CA ARG A 11 -2.41 -0.34 -5.01
C ARG A 11 -1.60 0.07 -3.80
N VAL A 12 -2.25 0.32 -2.68
CA VAL A 12 -1.57 0.46 -1.39
C VAL A 12 -1.67 -0.86 -0.64
N VAL A 13 -0.52 -1.39 -0.23
CA VAL A 13 -0.41 -2.64 0.51
C VAL A 13 0.10 -2.34 1.91
N LEU A 14 -0.68 -2.70 2.93
CA LEU A 14 -0.26 -2.62 4.34
C LEU A 14 0.09 -4.03 4.82
N LEU A 15 1.35 -4.25 5.18
CA LEU A 15 1.83 -5.54 5.66
C LEU A 15 1.73 -5.62 7.19
N GLN A 16 0.97 -6.62 7.65
CA GLN A 16 0.77 -6.95 9.05
C GLN A 16 0.42 -5.72 9.93
N PRO A 17 -0.54 -4.85 9.56
CA PRO A 17 -0.90 -3.72 10.42
C PRO A 17 -1.39 -4.24 11.79
N SER A 18 -0.81 -3.69 12.86
CA SER A 18 -1.14 -4.10 14.24
C SER A 18 -2.38 -3.39 14.76
N HIS A 19 -2.49 -2.08 14.52
CA HIS A 19 -3.58 -1.26 15.03
C HIS A 19 -4.64 -1.02 13.95
N PRO A 20 -5.91 -1.41 14.19
CA PRO A 20 -6.98 -1.20 13.21
C PRO A 20 -7.21 0.28 12.88
N GLY A 21 -6.98 1.20 13.82
CA GLY A 21 -7.06 2.64 13.58
C GLY A 21 -6.14 3.12 12.45
N ASN A 22 -4.95 2.51 12.30
CA ASN A 22 -4.01 2.84 11.23
C ASN A 22 -4.54 2.44 9.85
N ILE A 23 -5.31 1.35 9.77
CA ILE A 23 -5.96 0.91 8.53
C ILE A 23 -6.98 1.96 8.08
N GLY A 24 -7.80 2.45 9.02
CA GLY A 24 -8.76 3.52 8.76
C GLY A 24 -8.07 4.82 8.35
N ALA A 25 -7.05 5.26 9.08
CA ALA A 25 -6.29 6.46 8.75
C ALA A 25 -5.63 6.37 7.35
N ALA A 26 -5.08 5.21 7.00
CA ALA A 26 -4.54 4.96 5.67
C ALA A 26 -5.62 5.07 4.58
N ALA A 27 -6.79 4.45 4.77
CA ALA A 27 -7.91 4.56 3.85
C ALA A 27 -8.35 6.03 3.64
N ARG A 28 -8.39 6.82 4.72
CA ARG A 28 -8.69 8.26 4.65
C ARG A 28 -7.64 9.03 3.83
N ALA A 29 -6.36 8.78 4.07
CA ALA A 29 -5.28 9.41 3.33
C ALA A 29 -5.32 9.04 1.84
N MET A 30 -5.55 7.76 1.53
CA MET A 30 -5.70 7.26 0.15
C MET A 30 -6.83 7.99 -0.58
N LYS A 31 -8.02 8.07 0.03
CA LYS A 31 -9.17 8.72 -0.60
C LYS A 31 -8.93 10.20 -0.85
N THR A 32 -8.29 10.90 0.10
CA THR A 32 -7.91 12.31 -0.06
C THR A 32 -6.97 12.50 -1.25
N MET A 33 -6.10 11.52 -1.53
CA MET A 33 -5.17 11.53 -2.67
C MET A 33 -5.74 10.89 -3.95
N GLY A 34 -7.01 10.44 -3.94
CA GLY A 34 -7.66 9.82 -5.10
C GLY A 34 -7.28 8.36 -5.38
N ILE A 35 -6.65 7.67 -4.42
CA ILE A 35 -6.33 6.24 -4.49
C ILE A 35 -7.39 5.44 -3.75
N THR A 36 -7.82 4.31 -4.31
CA THR A 36 -8.91 3.51 -3.73
C THR A 36 -8.59 2.02 -3.56
N GLN A 37 -7.51 1.51 -4.18
CA GLN A 37 -7.15 0.09 -4.06
C GLN A 37 -6.33 -0.17 -2.78
N LEU A 38 -6.96 -0.73 -1.74
CA LEU A 38 -6.29 -1.12 -0.49
C LEU A 38 -6.16 -2.64 -0.37
N ARG A 39 -4.95 -3.14 -0.09
CA ARG A 39 -4.68 -4.53 0.31
C ARG A 39 -4.10 -4.58 1.71
N LEU A 40 -4.55 -5.55 2.49
CA LEU A 40 -4.11 -5.78 3.87
C LEU A 40 -3.52 -7.18 3.97
N VAL A 41 -2.22 -7.30 4.15
CA VAL A 41 -1.59 -8.62 4.27
C VAL A 41 -1.55 -9.01 5.74
N ARG A 42 -2.25 -10.09 6.11
CA ARG A 42 -2.34 -10.60 7.48
C ARG A 42 -2.59 -9.49 8.53
N PRO A 43 -3.63 -8.65 8.38
CA PRO A 43 -3.95 -7.65 9.40
C PRO A 43 -4.28 -8.33 10.73
N LYS A 44 -3.84 -7.76 11.85
CA LYS A 44 -4.09 -8.36 13.17
C LYS A 44 -5.57 -8.33 13.54
N CYS A 45 -6.24 -7.19 13.26
CA CYS A 45 -7.65 -6.96 13.57
C CYS A 45 -8.32 -6.27 12.37
N PHE A 46 -9.01 -7.03 11.51
CA PHE A 46 -9.81 -6.48 10.41
C PHE A 46 -10.87 -7.49 9.95
N PRO A 47 -12.15 -7.09 9.75
CA PRO A 47 -12.71 -5.74 9.96
C PRO A 47 -12.77 -5.35 11.44
N HIS A 48 -12.78 -4.04 11.74
CA HIS A 48 -12.83 -3.54 13.12
C HIS A 48 -13.54 -2.18 13.24
N PRO A 49 -14.38 -1.94 14.28
CA PRO A 49 -15.08 -0.67 14.46
C PRO A 49 -14.17 0.56 14.50
N GLU A 50 -12.99 0.43 15.11
CA GLU A 50 -12.00 1.51 15.18
C GLU A 50 -11.45 1.90 13.79
N ALA A 51 -11.19 0.92 12.91
CA ALA A 51 -10.79 1.20 11.53
C ALA A 51 -11.89 1.99 10.81
N ARG A 52 -13.15 1.63 11.06
CA ARG A 52 -14.33 2.31 10.52
C ARG A 52 -14.46 3.75 11.02
N ALA A 53 -14.23 3.98 12.31
CA ALA A 53 -14.23 5.31 12.91
C ALA A 53 -13.10 6.20 12.34
N MET A 54 -11.89 5.64 12.19
CA MET A 54 -10.72 6.38 11.69
C MET A 54 -10.74 6.64 10.19
N ALA A 55 -11.50 5.87 9.41
CA ALA A 55 -11.63 6.04 7.97
C ALA A 55 -12.36 7.33 7.56
N SER A 56 -13.15 7.95 8.46
CA SER A 56 -13.82 9.27 8.30
C SER A 56 -13.97 9.77 6.86
N GLY A 57 -15.08 9.36 6.21
CA GLY A 57 -15.38 9.70 4.82
C GLY A 57 -14.79 8.75 3.77
N ALA A 58 -13.91 7.82 4.15
CA ALA A 58 -13.31 6.80 3.27
C ALA A 58 -13.77 5.36 3.58
N LEU A 59 -15.02 5.20 4.00
CA LEU A 59 -15.62 3.89 4.26
C LEU A 59 -15.65 3.00 3.03
N ASP A 60 -15.89 3.57 1.85
CA ASP A 60 -15.82 2.89 0.56
C ASP A 60 -14.44 2.28 0.28
N VAL A 61 -13.35 2.98 0.59
CA VAL A 61 -11.98 2.43 0.45
C VAL A 61 -11.74 1.31 1.48
N LEU A 62 -12.22 1.49 2.70
CA LEU A 62 -12.08 0.49 3.76
C LEU A 62 -12.88 -0.78 3.48
N GLU A 63 -14.13 -0.64 3.02
CA GLU A 63 -15.05 -1.75 2.74
C GLU A 63 -14.67 -2.50 1.46
N SER A 64 -13.99 -1.82 0.51
CA SER A 64 -13.39 -2.46 -0.67
C SER A 64 -11.97 -2.99 -0.43
N ALA A 65 -11.45 -2.88 0.79
CA ALA A 65 -10.12 -3.40 1.13
C ALA A 65 -10.12 -4.93 1.08
N HIS A 66 -9.09 -5.50 0.46
CA HIS A 66 -8.96 -6.95 0.37
C HIS A 66 -7.89 -7.44 1.34
N ALA A 67 -8.27 -8.36 2.23
CA ALA A 67 -7.34 -9.08 3.09
C ALA A 67 -6.64 -10.20 2.30
N CYS A 68 -5.32 -10.28 2.42
CA CYS A 68 -4.46 -11.24 1.73
C CYS A 68 -3.68 -12.08 2.74
N ALA A 69 -3.42 -13.33 2.39
CA ALA A 69 -2.65 -14.27 3.20
C ALA A 69 -1.15 -14.10 3.06
N SER A 70 -0.65 -13.44 2.00
CA SER A 70 0.77 -13.14 1.82
C SER A 70 1.03 -11.88 1.01
N LEU A 71 2.29 -11.42 1.01
CA LEU A 71 2.73 -10.29 0.19
C LEU A 71 2.62 -10.62 -1.30
N GLU A 72 2.96 -11.85 -1.69
CA GLU A 72 2.83 -12.33 -3.07
C GLU A 72 1.40 -12.24 -3.59
N GLU A 73 0.42 -12.61 -2.77
CA GLU A 73 -1.00 -12.47 -3.13
C GLU A 73 -1.39 -10.99 -3.28
N ALA A 74 -0.95 -10.13 -2.36
CA ALA A 74 -1.23 -8.70 -2.44
C ALA A 74 -0.54 -8.00 -3.62
N LEU A 75 0.58 -8.53 -4.12
CA LEU A 75 1.31 -8.04 -5.28
C LEU A 75 0.93 -8.72 -6.60
N ALA A 76 0.06 -9.74 -6.56
CA ALA A 76 -0.35 -10.46 -7.76
C ALA A 76 -0.93 -9.49 -8.82
N GLY A 77 -0.43 -9.63 -10.04
CA GLY A 77 -0.79 -8.80 -11.19
C GLY A 77 -0.08 -7.45 -11.27
N THR A 78 0.72 -7.06 -10.28
CA THR A 78 1.51 -5.82 -10.34
C THR A 78 2.82 -6.03 -11.07
N THR A 79 3.21 -5.08 -11.91
CA THR A 79 4.48 -5.14 -12.67
C THR A 79 5.60 -4.33 -12.02
N TYR A 80 5.24 -3.40 -11.14
CA TYR A 80 6.17 -2.56 -10.41
C TYR A 80 5.69 -2.35 -8.98
N SER A 81 6.59 -2.46 -8.01
CA SER A 81 6.26 -2.22 -6.60
C SER A 81 7.39 -1.49 -5.88
N VAL A 82 7.03 -0.55 -5.01
CA VAL A 82 7.98 0.23 -4.21
C VAL A 82 7.78 -0.09 -2.73
N ALA A 83 8.84 -0.55 -2.07
CA ALA A 83 8.89 -0.80 -0.64
C ALA A 83 9.25 0.47 0.14
N LEU A 84 8.45 0.85 1.12
CA LEU A 84 8.77 1.97 2.00
C LEU A 84 9.54 1.50 3.22
N SER A 85 10.72 2.10 3.43
CA SER A 85 11.59 1.85 4.57
C SER A 85 12.09 3.17 5.15
N ALA A 86 12.11 3.26 6.48
CA ALA A 86 12.71 4.40 7.20
C ALA A 86 14.24 4.41 7.16
N ARG A 87 14.88 3.30 6.75
CA ARG A 87 16.34 3.16 6.73
C ARG A 87 16.78 2.72 5.34
N ALA A 88 17.81 3.38 4.83
CA ALA A 88 18.61 2.88 3.72
C ALA A 88 19.31 1.60 4.20
N ARG A 89 18.83 0.45 3.71
CA ARG A 89 19.49 -0.84 3.96
C ARG A 89 20.43 -1.10 2.80
N ALA A 90 21.58 -1.72 3.06
CA ALA A 90 22.52 -2.14 2.03
C ALA A 90 21.93 -3.33 1.24
N LEU A 91 20.93 -3.05 0.43
CA LEU A 91 20.26 -3.98 -0.47
C LEU A 91 20.56 -3.55 -1.92
N SER A 92 20.42 -4.47 -2.86
CA SER A 92 20.68 -4.22 -4.29
C SER A 92 19.66 -3.30 -4.97
N HIS A 93 18.63 -2.84 -4.24
CA HIS A 93 17.58 -1.97 -4.78
C HIS A 93 18.04 -0.52 -4.92
N SER A 94 17.55 0.15 -5.95
CA SER A 94 17.74 1.58 -6.12
C SER A 94 16.99 2.35 -5.03
N LEU A 95 17.74 3.09 -4.20
CA LEU A 95 17.13 3.96 -3.20
C LEU A 95 16.54 5.20 -3.88
N LEU A 96 15.22 5.35 -3.79
CA LEU A 96 14.49 6.49 -4.31
C LEU A 96 13.96 7.34 -3.17
N ASP A 97 13.99 8.66 -3.34
CA ASP A 97 13.16 9.53 -2.50
C ASP A 97 11.67 9.40 -2.89
N ALA A 98 10.78 9.89 -2.01
CA ALA A 98 9.34 9.77 -2.22
C ALA A 98 8.85 10.43 -3.53
N ARG A 99 9.51 11.50 -3.99
CA ARG A 99 9.13 12.23 -5.21
C ARG A 99 9.60 11.51 -6.47
N ALA A 100 10.77 10.90 -6.43
CA ALA A 100 11.27 10.03 -7.50
C ALA A 100 10.39 8.78 -7.61
N ALA A 101 10.14 8.08 -6.51
CA ALA A 101 9.27 6.91 -6.47
C ALA A 101 7.85 7.23 -7.00
N ALA A 102 7.26 8.35 -6.60
CA ALA A 102 5.95 8.77 -7.10
C ALA A 102 5.93 9.00 -8.62
N ARG A 103 6.98 9.59 -9.19
CA ARG A 103 7.09 9.79 -10.66
C ARG A 103 7.19 8.46 -11.39
N GLU A 104 7.97 7.51 -10.87
CA GLU A 104 8.10 6.18 -11.46
C GLU A 104 6.79 5.39 -11.39
N LEU A 105 6.15 5.37 -10.20
CA LEU A 105 4.85 4.74 -9.99
C LEU A 105 3.80 5.30 -10.95
N LEU A 106 3.69 6.63 -11.06
CA LEU A 106 2.74 7.27 -11.97
C LEU A 106 3.05 6.96 -13.44
N SER A 107 4.33 6.87 -13.80
CA SER A 107 4.75 6.54 -15.16
C SER A 107 4.34 5.10 -15.53
N ALA A 108 4.64 4.14 -14.66
CA ALA A 108 4.30 2.72 -14.84
C ALA A 108 2.77 2.49 -14.78
N ALA A 109 2.07 3.18 -13.87
CA ALA A 109 0.62 3.10 -13.72
C ALA A 109 -0.17 3.61 -14.93
N ARG A 110 0.48 4.23 -15.93
CA ARG A 110 -0.16 4.52 -17.22
C ARG A 110 -0.53 3.25 -18.00
N ARG A 111 0.18 2.14 -17.79
CA ARG A 111 0.04 0.91 -18.58
C ARG A 111 -0.22 -0.32 -17.73
N ASP A 112 0.31 -0.35 -16.51
CA ASP A 112 0.28 -1.56 -15.68
C ASP A 112 -0.29 -1.28 -14.28
N GLU A 113 -0.59 -2.35 -13.55
CA GLU A 113 -0.89 -2.27 -12.12
C GLU A 113 0.41 -2.15 -11.32
N VAL A 114 0.44 -1.25 -10.34
CA VAL A 114 1.62 -1.00 -9.51
C VAL A 114 1.25 -0.97 -8.03
N ALA A 115 2.24 -1.17 -7.15
CA ALA A 115 2.01 -1.18 -5.71
C ALA A 115 2.97 -0.29 -4.92
N ILE A 116 2.44 0.24 -3.81
CA ILE A 116 3.20 0.88 -2.75
C ILE A 116 3.05 0.01 -1.51
N VAL A 117 4.18 -0.48 -0.97
CA VAL A 117 4.20 -1.45 0.13
C VAL A 117 4.68 -0.78 1.41
N PHE A 118 3.83 -0.77 2.41
CA PHE A 118 4.11 -0.29 3.75
C PHE A 118 4.28 -1.48 4.70
N GLY A 119 5.34 -1.43 5.51
CA GLY A 119 5.57 -2.42 6.57
C GLY A 119 4.74 -2.17 7.83
N ASN A 120 4.89 -3.07 8.78
CA ASN A 120 4.31 -2.93 10.11
C ASN A 120 4.82 -1.66 10.80
N GLU A 121 3.96 -0.97 11.54
CA GLU A 121 4.28 0.30 12.20
C GLU A 121 5.40 0.23 13.24
N THR A 122 5.71 -0.94 13.80
CA THR A 122 6.77 -1.13 14.80
C THR A 122 8.06 -1.65 14.20
N VAL A 123 7.97 -2.67 13.34
CA VAL A 123 9.15 -3.39 12.83
C VAL A 123 9.52 -3.04 11.38
N GLY A 124 8.62 -2.36 10.66
CA GLY A 124 8.76 -2.07 9.24
C GLY A 124 8.71 -3.32 8.37
N LEU A 125 9.38 -3.26 7.22
CA LEU A 125 9.54 -4.41 6.31
C LEU A 125 10.80 -5.22 6.69
N SER A 126 10.71 -6.53 6.58
CA SER A 126 11.86 -7.43 6.61
C SER A 126 12.65 -7.34 5.31
N ASN A 127 13.93 -7.75 5.34
CA ASN A 127 14.74 -7.78 4.11
C ASN A 127 14.12 -8.71 3.06
N LYS A 128 13.49 -9.82 3.49
CA LYS A 128 12.81 -10.74 2.56
C LYS A 128 11.66 -10.06 1.85
N GLU A 129 10.88 -9.21 2.53
CA GLU A 129 9.77 -8.46 1.93
C GLU A 129 10.26 -7.36 0.99
N ILE A 130 11.32 -6.63 1.36
CA ILE A 130 11.90 -5.62 0.48
C ILE A 130 12.41 -6.28 -0.81
N MET A 131 13.10 -7.42 -0.71
CA MET A 131 13.60 -8.17 -1.87
C MET A 131 12.49 -8.75 -2.78
N ARG A 132 11.23 -8.73 -2.35
CA ARG A 132 10.08 -9.05 -3.21
C ARG A 132 9.59 -7.85 -4.02
N CYS A 133 9.99 -6.65 -3.66
CA CYS A 133 9.61 -5.42 -4.33
C CYS A 133 10.61 -5.05 -5.44
N SER A 134 10.21 -4.15 -6.33
CA SER A 134 11.07 -3.69 -7.42
C SER A 134 12.11 -2.67 -6.96
N ALA A 135 11.69 -1.73 -6.11
CA ALA A 135 12.53 -0.65 -5.55
C ALA A 135 12.27 -0.45 -4.05
#